data_AF-A0A0N0MPM7-F1
#
_entry.id   AF-A0A0N0MPM7-F1
#
_cell.length_a   1.000
_cell.length_b   1.000
_cell.length_c   1.000
_cell.angle_alpha   90.00
_cell.angle_beta   90.00
_cell.angle_gamma   90.00
#
_symmetry.space_group_name_H-M   'P 1'
#
loop_
_entity.id
_entity.type
_entity.pdbx_description
1 polymer ?
#
loop_
_entity_poly.entity_id
_entity_poly.type
_entity_poly.pdbx_seq_one_letter_code
_entity_poly.pdbx_strand_id
1 'polypeptide(L)'
;MTLRLTWVQPEDLLGHELAQAYQDGRAPEAIAARWHAAGGPEAPPRGGTSPTPASRYLRALAGDLLDELAELPGGLADAEPTDLGRIRAHCPDWPARPRPPPAPARSAR
;
A
#
# COMPACT_ATOMS: atom_id res chain seq x y z
N MET A 1 22.79 11.67 -13.67
CA MET A 1 21.87 11.77 -12.51
C MET A 1 21.89 10.42 -11.82
N THR A 2 22.10 10.38 -10.51
CA THR A 2 22.20 9.13 -9.74
C THR A 2 20.94 8.96 -8.91
N LEU A 3 20.22 7.85 -9.07
CA LEU A 3 19.04 7.51 -8.28
C LEU A 3 19.49 6.84 -6.96
N ARG A 4 19.01 7.33 -5.82
CA ARG A 4 19.22 6.70 -4.51
C ARG A 4 17.96 5.95 -4.11
N LEU A 5 18.07 4.64 -3.92
CA LEU A 5 17.01 3.78 -3.39
C LEU A 5 17.12 3.71 -1.86
N THR A 6 16.04 4.04 -1.18
CA THR A 6 15.88 3.82 0.27
C THR A 6 14.58 3.08 0.51
N TRP A 7 14.62 2.09 1.40
CA TRP A 7 13.43 1.35 1.81
C TRP A 7 12.64 2.14 2.83
N VAL A 8 11.36 2.32 2.56
CA VAL A 8 10.40 2.88 3.51
C VAL A 8 10.26 1.98 4.73
N GLN A 9 10.11 2.57 5.92
CA GLN A 9 9.82 1.84 7.14
C GLN A 9 8.33 1.92 7.49
N PRO A 10 7.77 1.02 8.32
CA PRO A 10 6.37 1.07 8.73
C PRO A 10 5.93 2.44 9.26
N GLU A 11 6.77 3.07 10.10
CA GLU A 11 6.49 4.41 10.67
C GLU A 11 6.37 5.53 9.62
N ASP A 12 6.99 5.36 8.46
CA ASP A 12 6.94 6.33 7.36
C ASP A 12 5.63 6.20 6.56
N LEU A 13 5.03 5.00 6.55
CA LEU A 13 3.79 4.70 5.84
C LEU A 13 2.55 5.06 6.66
N LEU A 14 2.59 4.84 7.97
CA LEU A 14 1.38 4.88 8.80
C LEU A 14 0.58 6.20 8.67
N GLY A 15 1.27 7.34 8.64
CA GLY A 15 0.60 8.63 8.43
C GLY A 15 -0.11 8.73 7.08
N HIS A 16 0.49 8.17 6.01
CA HIS A 16 -0.11 8.16 4.68
C HIS A 16 -1.33 7.23 4.65
N GLU A 17 -1.24 6.06 5.28
CA GLU A 17 -2.36 5.11 5.34
C GLU A 17 -3.54 5.62 6.17
N LEU A 18 -3.28 6.39 7.24
CA LEU A 18 -4.35 7.11 7.96
C LEU A 18 -5.05 8.13 7.05
N ALA A 19 -4.29 8.90 6.27
CA ALA A 19 -4.86 9.87 5.33
C ALA A 19 -5.64 9.18 4.20
N GLN A 20 -5.15 8.05 3.67
CA GLN A 20 -5.88 7.24 2.70
C GLN A 20 -7.17 6.68 3.30
N ALA A 21 -7.13 6.14 4.51
CA ALA A 21 -8.31 5.60 5.18
C ALA A 21 -9.44 6.63 5.31
N TYR A 22 -9.14 7.89 5.63
CA TYR A 22 -10.15 8.96 5.61
C TYR A 22 -10.72 9.23 4.22
N GLN A 23 -9.90 9.18 3.16
CA GLN A 23 -10.35 9.37 1.78
C GLN A 23 -11.23 8.21 1.29
N ASP A 24 -10.93 6.99 1.74
CA ASP A 24 -11.71 5.78 1.46
C ASP A 24 -13.03 5.72 2.23
N GLY A 25 -13.29 6.72 3.09
CA GLY A 25 -14.45 6.75 3.98
C GLY A 25 -14.41 5.67 5.08
N ARG A 26 -13.21 5.17 5.43
CA ARG A 26 -13.00 4.31 6.60
C ARG A 26 -13.03 5.16 7.88
N ALA A 27 -13.09 4.50 9.04
CA ALA A 27 -13.08 5.11 10.37
C ALA A 27 -11.76 4.82 11.12
N PRO A 28 -10.63 5.48 10.78
CA PRO A 28 -9.33 5.20 11.37
C PRO A 28 -9.05 5.94 12.69
N GLU A 29 -10.03 6.64 13.28
CA GLU A 29 -9.81 7.61 14.37
C GLU A 29 -9.14 6.99 15.60
N ALA A 30 -9.54 5.77 15.95
CA ALA A 30 -8.97 5.04 17.09
C ALA A 30 -7.49 4.69 16.88
N ILE A 31 -7.12 4.33 15.65
CA ILE A 31 -5.75 3.99 15.26
C ILE A 31 -4.90 5.27 15.23
N ALA A 32 -5.42 6.36 14.65
CA ALA A 32 -4.77 7.67 14.65
C ALA A 32 -4.49 8.16 16.09
N ALA A 33 -5.48 8.05 16.98
CA ALA A 33 -5.33 8.44 18.38
C ALA A 33 -4.21 7.66 19.08
N ARG A 34 -4.13 6.34 18.86
CA ARG A 34 -3.05 5.49 19.41
C ARG A 34 -1.67 5.89 18.87
N TRP A 35 -1.58 6.17 17.58
CA TRP A 35 -0.34 6.60 16.94
C TRP A 35 0.18 7.91 17.55
N HIS A 36 -0.68 8.93 17.63
CA HIS A 36 -0.30 10.22 18.18
C HIS A 36 0.00 10.17 19.68
N ALA A 37 -0.75 9.37 20.45
CA ALA A 37 -0.48 9.17 21.87
C ALA A 37 0.90 8.52 22.12
N ALA A 38 1.40 7.71 21.19
CA ALA A 38 2.74 7.14 21.23
C ALA A 38 3.85 8.12 20.82
N GLY A 39 3.51 9.34 20.37
CA GLY A 39 4.44 10.33 19.84
C GLY A 39 4.70 10.19 18.33
N GLY A 40 3.84 9.46 17.62
CA GLY A 40 3.90 9.30 16.19
C GLY A 40 3.58 10.58 15.42
N PRO A 41 4.38 10.97 14.39
CA PRO A 41 4.14 12.16 13.61
C PRO A 41 2.95 12.01 12.64
N GLU A 42 2.40 13.15 12.22
CA GLU A 42 1.50 13.25 11.06
C GLU A 42 2.18 12.82 9.75
N ALA A 43 1.37 12.55 8.73
CA ALA A 43 1.88 12.29 7.38
C ALA A 43 2.75 13.45 6.87
N PRO A 44 4.00 13.22 6.46
CA PRO A 44 4.76 14.27 5.80
C PRO A 44 4.05 14.70 4.50
N PRO A 45 3.96 16.01 4.21
CA PRO A 45 3.31 16.48 2.99
C PRO A 45 4.08 16.10 1.71
N ARG A 46 5.37 15.75 1.84
CA ARG A 46 6.25 15.28 0.76
C ARG A 46 7.30 14.32 1.31
N GLY A 47 7.51 13.21 0.61
CA GLY A 47 8.58 12.24 0.88
C GLY A 47 8.07 10.95 1.55
N GLY A 48 8.51 9.81 1.03
CA GLY A 48 8.12 8.48 1.51
C GLY A 48 9.13 7.83 2.46
N THR A 49 10.06 8.58 3.04
CA THR A 49 11.01 8.05 4.04
C THR A 49 11.43 9.16 4.98
N SER A 50 11.31 8.95 6.28
CA SER A 50 11.80 9.89 7.28
C SER A 50 13.33 10.04 7.17
N PRO A 51 13.87 11.27 7.32
CA PRO A 51 15.31 11.50 7.30
C PRO A 51 16.01 10.90 8.53
N THR A 52 15.28 10.69 9.63
CA THR A 52 15.79 10.16 10.89
C THR A 52 15.03 8.89 11.26
N PRO A 53 15.72 7.77 11.58
CA PRO A 53 15.06 6.56 12.05
C PRO A 53 14.23 6.84 13.32
N ALA A 54 13.00 6.32 13.38
CA ALA A 54 12.20 6.36 14.59
C ALA A 54 12.73 5.38 15.65
N SER A 55 12.19 5.47 16.87
CA SER A 55 12.48 4.49 17.92
C SER A 55 12.01 3.09 17.50
N ARG A 56 12.68 2.04 17.99
CA ARG A 56 12.27 0.65 17.74
C ARG A 56 10.82 0.39 18.18
N TYR A 57 10.39 1.05 19.26
CA TYR A 57 9.01 0.97 19.75
C TYR A 57 8.01 1.52 18.74
N LEU A 58 8.23 2.74 18.23
CA LEU A 58 7.34 3.34 17.23
C LEU A 58 7.29 2.52 15.95
N ARG A 59 8.42 1.95 15.51
CA ARG A 59 8.46 1.08 14.33
C ARG A 59 7.61 -0.18 14.49
N ALA A 60 7.72 -0.85 15.64
CA ALA A 60 6.91 -2.03 15.93
C ALA A 60 5.42 -1.67 15.99
N LEU A 61 5.08 -0.62 16.75
CA LEU A 61 3.72 -0.13 16.84
C LEU A 61 3.15 0.25 15.47
N ALA A 62 3.95 0.89 14.60
CA ALA A 62 3.50 1.24 13.26
C ALA A 62 3.17 0.00 12.42
N GLY A 63 3.95 -1.08 12.54
CA GLY A 63 3.61 -2.36 11.91
C GLY A 63 2.26 -2.90 12.38
N ASP A 64 2.05 -2.97 13.69
CA ASP A 64 0.80 -3.48 14.27
C ASP A 64 -0.41 -2.62 13.83
N LEU A 65 -0.25 -1.29 13.83
CA LEU A 65 -1.33 -0.37 13.43
C LEU A 65 -1.63 -0.41 11.92
N LEU A 66 -0.64 -0.72 11.07
CA LEU A 66 -0.85 -0.92 9.64
C LEU A 66 -1.68 -2.19 9.38
N ASP A 67 -1.39 -3.27 10.10
CA ASP A 67 -2.19 -4.50 10.02
C ASP A 67 -3.64 -4.23 10.48
N GLU A 68 -3.82 -3.49 11.58
CA GLU A 68 -5.16 -3.10 12.04
C GLU A 68 -5.90 -2.20 11.04
N LEU A 69 -5.20 -1.27 10.37
CA LEU A 69 -5.80 -0.40 9.33
C LEU A 69 -6.27 -1.19 8.12
N ALA A 70 -5.51 -2.22 7.71
CA ALA A 70 -5.83 -3.04 6.55
C ALA A 70 -7.15 -3.81 6.71
N GLU A 71 -7.53 -4.10 7.96
CA GLU A 71 -8.77 -4.81 8.30
C GLU A 71 -10.00 -3.87 8.43
N LEU A 72 -9.81 -2.54 8.38
CA LEU A 72 -10.94 -1.62 8.45
C LEU A 72 -11.84 -1.73 7.21
N PRO A 73 -13.17 -1.87 7.38
CA PRO A 73 -14.09 -1.92 6.26
C PRO A 73 -14.14 -0.56 5.54
N GLY A 74 -13.92 -0.57 4.23
CA GLY A 74 -14.01 0.63 3.36
C GLY A 74 -15.33 0.74 2.63
N GLY A 75 -15.82 1.97 2.47
CA GLY A 75 -17.06 2.25 1.74
C GLY A 75 -16.97 1.97 0.23
N LEU A 76 -15.76 1.81 -0.29
CA LEU A 76 -15.48 1.52 -1.70
C LEU A 76 -15.34 0.02 -2.00
N ALA A 77 -15.44 -0.87 -1.00
CA ALA A 77 -15.18 -2.30 -1.19
C ALA A 77 -16.02 -2.96 -2.29
N ASP A 78 -17.26 -2.50 -2.48
CA ASP A 78 -18.15 -2.99 -3.55
C ASP A 78 -17.81 -2.40 -4.93
N ALA A 79 -17.24 -1.19 -4.96
CA ALA A 79 -16.85 -0.49 -6.19
C ALA A 79 -15.43 -0.83 -6.65
N GLU A 80 -14.58 -1.31 -5.75
CA GLU A 80 -13.17 -1.66 -5.98
C GLU A 80 -12.91 -3.13 -5.65
N PRO A 81 -13.39 -4.06 -6.50
CA PRO A 81 -13.16 -5.48 -6.25
C PRO A 81 -11.67 -5.82 -6.34
N THR A 82 -11.19 -6.69 -5.46
CA THR A 82 -9.83 -7.26 -5.51
C THR A 82 -9.75 -8.59 -6.26
N ASP A 83 -10.89 -9.27 -6.44
CA ASP A 83 -10.97 -10.48 -7.27
C ASP A 83 -10.67 -10.15 -8.74
N LEU A 84 -9.70 -10.84 -9.34
CA LEU A 84 -9.25 -10.56 -10.71
C LEU A 84 -10.36 -10.70 -11.75
N GLY A 85 -11.30 -11.64 -11.57
CA GLY A 85 -12.42 -11.83 -12.48
C GLY A 85 -13.36 -10.63 -12.46
N ARG A 86 -13.68 -10.13 -11.26
CA ARG A 86 -14.49 -8.92 -11.07
C ARG A 86 -13.79 -7.67 -11.59
N ILE A 87 -12.50 -7.49 -11.32
CA ILE A 87 -11.69 -6.38 -11.87
C ILE A 87 -11.81 -6.35 -13.39
N ARG A 88 -11.60 -7.51 -14.05
CA ARG A 88 -11.71 -7.61 -15.51
C ARG A 88 -13.09 -7.27 -16.04
N ALA A 89 -14.15 -7.62 -15.32
CA ALA A 89 -15.52 -7.30 -15.71
C ALA A 89 -15.78 -5.78 -15.75
N HIS A 90 -15.06 -4.99 -14.94
CA HIS A 90 -15.11 -3.53 -14.97
C HIS A 90 -14.25 -2.89 -16.08
N CYS A 91 -13.46 -3.69 -16.80
CA CYS A 91 -12.56 -3.22 -17.86
C CYS A 91 -13.04 -3.75 -19.22
N PRO A 92 -13.97 -3.06 -19.91
CA PRO A 92 -14.52 -3.53 -21.18
C PRO A 92 -13.46 -3.70 -22.28
N ASP A 93 -12.39 -2.89 -22.24
CA ASP A 93 -11.28 -2.91 -23.20
C ASP A 93 -10.08 -3.73 -22.71
N TRP A 94 -10.30 -4.78 -21.91
CA TRP A 94 -9.21 -5.60 -21.37
C TRP A 94 -8.35 -6.21 -22.48
N PRO A 95 -7.01 -6.08 -22.43
CA PRO A 95 -6.16 -6.52 -23.52
C PRO A 95 -6.21 -8.04 -23.69
N ALA A 96 -6.38 -8.50 -24.94
CA ALA A 96 -6.25 -9.90 -25.28
C ALA A 96 -4.82 -10.38 -24.98
N ARG A 97 -4.69 -11.62 -24.48
CA ARG A 97 -3.38 -12.21 -24.23
C ARG A 97 -2.60 -12.30 -25.56
N PRO A 98 -1.38 -11.73 -25.66
CA PRO A 98 -0.58 -11.86 -26.86
C PRO A 98 -0.29 -13.34 -27.17
N ARG A 99 -0.33 -13.72 -28.45
CA ARG A 99 0.06 -15.07 -28.87
C ARG A 99 1.54 -15.27 -28.54
N PRO A 100 1.93 -16.35 -27.84
CA PRO A 100 3.33 -16.61 -27.60
C PRO A 100 4.08 -16.77 -28.94
N PRO A 101 5.36 -16.36 -29.01
CA PRO A 101 6.16 -16.56 -30.20
C PRO A 101 6.31 -18.08 -30.48
N PRO A 102 6.48 -18.48 -31.76
CA PRO A 102 6.72 -19.88 -32.10
C PRO A 102 7.97 -20.39 -31.37
N ALA A 103 7.90 -21.62 -30.87
CA ALA A 103 9.03 -22.24 -30.16
C ALA A 103 10.24 -22.36 -31.11
N PRO A 104 11.47 -22.14 -30.61
CA PRO A 104 12.67 -22.33 -31.41
C PRO A 104 12.76 -23.79 -31.87
N ALA A 105 13.11 -24.00 -33.14
CA ALA A 105 13.32 -25.33 -33.68
C ALA A 105 14.42 -26.04 -32.88
N ARG A 106 14.10 -27.21 -32.31
CA ARG A 106 15.09 -28.06 -31.64
C ARG A 106 16.10 -28.54 -32.68
N SER A 107 17.34 -28.07 -32.58
CA SER A 107 18.47 -28.61 -33.34
C SER A 107 18.72 -30.05 -32.90
N ALA A 108 18.55 -31.01 -33.81
CA ALA A 108 18.98 -32.39 -33.60
C ALA A 108 20.52 -32.42 -33.53
N ARG A 109 21.05 -33.14 -32.54
CA ARG A 109 22.48 -33.28 -32.26
C ARG A 109 23.08 -34.43 -33.04
#